data_AF-A0A519EG34-F1
#
_entry.id   AF-A0A519EG34-F1
#
_cell.length_a   1.000
_cell.length_b   1.000
_cell.length_c   1.000
_cell.angle_alpha   90.00
_cell.angle_beta   90.00
_cell.angle_gamma   90.00
#
_symmetry.space_group_name_H-M   'P 1'
#
loop_
_entity.id
_entity.type
_entity.pdbx_description
1 polymer ?
#
loop_
_entity_poly.entity_id
_entity_poly.type
_entity_poly.pdbx_seq_one_letter_code
_entity_poly.pdbx_strand_id
1 'polypeptide(L)' 'MHEPTALCRGCARTIPEIAGWSKSDDESRIRLLNLLPERRALLASHGALATEPMPKA' A
#
# COMPACT_ATOMS: atom_id res chain seq x y z
N MET A 1 -5.40 -8.75 -1.28
CA MET A 1 -4.06 -8.46 -1.85
C MET A 1 -4.14 -8.62 -3.37
N HIS A 2 -3.42 -7.80 -4.14
CA HIS A 2 -3.34 -7.93 -5.59
C HIS A 2 -2.18 -8.89 -5.95
N GLU A 3 -2.50 -10.04 -6.53
CA GLU A 3 -1.53 -11.13 -6.79
C GLU A 3 -0.36 -10.70 -7.71
N PRO A 4 -0.58 -10.02 -8.85
CA PRO A 4 0.51 -9.65 -9.76
C PRO A 4 1.56 -8.70 -9.18
N THR A 5 1.18 -7.87 -8.19
CA THR A 5 2.11 -6.87 -7.60
C THR A 5 2.46 -7.16 -6.15
N ALA A 6 1.82 -8.16 -5.53
CA ALA A 6 1.90 -8.44 -4.09
C ALA A 6 1.57 -7.24 -3.17
N LEU A 7 0.87 -6.23 -3.70
CA LEU A 7 0.50 -5.02 -2.96
C LEU A 7 -0.93 -5.11 -2.39
N CYS A 8 -1.13 -4.50 -1.24
CA CYS A 8 -2.47 -4.27 -0.70
C CYS A 8 -3.22 -3.25 -1.55
N ARG A 9 -4.43 -3.61 -2.00
CA ARG A 9 -5.27 -2.77 -2.87
C ARG A 9 -5.68 -1.42 -2.27
N GLY A 10 -5.63 -1.27 -0.94
CA GLY A 10 -5.96 -0.01 -0.25
C GLY A 10 -4.74 0.85 0.09
N CYS A 11 -3.71 0.25 0.71
CA CYS A 11 -2.57 1.00 1.23
C CYS A 11 -1.28 0.87 0.39
N ALA A 12 -1.29 0.10 -0.70
CA ALA A 12 -0.14 -0.11 -1.59
C ALA A 12 1.14 -0.58 -0.89
N ARG A 13 1.00 -1.32 0.22
CA ARG A 13 2.08 -1.98 0.98
C ARG A 13 1.98 -3.49 0.87
N THR A 14 3.09 -4.19 1.07
CA THR A 14 3.16 -5.66 1.16
C THR A 14 2.71 -6.15 2.55
N ILE A 15 2.40 -7.46 2.69
CA ILE A 15 2.06 -8.04 4.00
C ILE A 15 3.20 -7.89 5.03
N PRO A 16 4.48 -8.15 4.70
CA PRO A 16 5.57 -7.95 5.67
C PRO A 16 5.68 -6.51 6.16
N GLU A 17 5.51 -5.52 5.28
CA GLU A 17 5.53 -4.10 5.64
C GLU A 17 4.38 -3.73 6.58
N ILE A 18 3.19 -4.31 6.38
CA ILE A 18 2.03 -4.08 7.25
C ILE A 18 2.25 -4.74 8.62
N ALA A 19 2.72 -5.99 8.64
CA ALA A 19 2.96 -6.74 9.88
C ALA A 19 4.09 -6.12 10.73
N GLY A 20 5.12 -5.55 10.09
CA GLY A 20 6.26 -4.93 10.74
C GLY A 20 6.06 -3.47 11.17
N TRP A 21 5.01 -2.81 10.70
CA TRP A 21 4.86 -1.35 10.78
C TRP A 21 5.05 -0.75 12.18
N SER A 22 4.45 -1.37 13.19
CA SER A 22 4.53 -0.88 14.59
C SER A 22 5.96 -0.92 15.13
N LYS A 23 6.82 -1.79 14.59
CA LYS A 23 8.22 -1.97 14.99
C LYS A 23 9.22 -1.25 14.08
N SER A 24 8.79 -0.65 12.97
CA SER A 24 9.68 0.09 12.07
C SER A 24 10.07 1.44 12.66
N ASP A 25 11.34 1.81 12.54
CA ASP A 25 11.84 3.15 12.89
C ASP A 25 11.38 4.20 11.88
N ASP A 26 11.47 5.47 12.26
CA ASP A 26 10.96 6.59 11.45
C ASP A 26 11.64 6.69 10.09
N GLU A 27 12.94 6.41 9.99
CA GLU A 27 13.65 6.40 8.70
C GLU A 27 13.02 5.37 7.74
N SER A 28 12.79 4.14 8.23
CA SER A 28 12.17 3.07 7.46
C SER A 28 10.75 3.42 7.06
N ARG A 29 9.98 4.05 7.97
CA ARG A 29 8.62 4.53 7.68
C ARG A 29 8.62 5.60 6.59
N ILE A 30 9.51 6.58 6.67
CA ILE A 30 9.62 7.65 5.67
C ILE A 30 9.99 7.05 4.31
N ARG A 31 10.98 6.14 4.25
CA ARG A 31 11.31 5.45 3.00
C ARG A 31 10.11 4.71 2.42
N LEU A 32 9.39 3.94 3.23
CA LEU A 32 8.20 3.21 2.80
C LEU A 32 7.09 4.15 2.29
N LEU A 33 6.84 5.26 2.99
CA LEU A 33 5.85 6.25 2.59
C LEU A 33 6.20 6.89 1.24
N ASN A 34 7.48 7.18 0.98
CA ASN A 34 7.96 7.72 -0.29
C ASN A 34 7.79 6.75 -1.47
N LEU A 35 7.71 5.44 -1.23
CA LEU A 35 7.43 4.44 -2.28
C LEU A 35 5.94 4.31 -2.60
N LEU A 36 5.04 4.79 -1.74
CA LEU A 36 3.59 4.61 -1.93
C LEU A 36 3.02 5.27 -3.18
N PRO A 37 3.43 6.49 -3.60
CA PRO A 37 2.90 7.11 -4.81
C PRO A 37 3.11 6.25 -6.06
N GLU A 38 4.33 5.74 -6.26
CA GLU A 38 4.67 4.86 -7.38
C GLU A 38 3.88 3.54 -7.31
N ARG A 39 3.83 2.91 -6.13
CA ARG A 39 3.10 1.65 -5.93
C ARG A 39 1.59 1.81 -6.13
N ARG A 40 1.02 2.97 -5.77
CA ARG A 40 -0.38 3.31 -6.07
C ARG A 40 -0.60 3.49 -7.56
N ALA A 41 0.31 4.15 -8.27
CA ALA A 41 0.24 4.27 -9.72
C ALA A 41 0.29 2.91 -10.42
N LEU A 42 1.15 1.99 -9.93
CA LEU A 42 1.19 0.60 -10.39
C LEU A 42 -0.13 -0.13 -10.10
N LEU A 43 -0.71 0.00 -8.91
CA LEU A 43 -2.02 -0.61 -8.65
C LEU A 43 -3.14 -0.02 -9.51
N ALA A 44 -3.10 1.28 -9.79
CA ALA A 44 -4.06 1.95 -10.65
C ALA A 44 -3.94 1.47 -12.11
N SER A 45 -2.72 1.28 -12.63
CA SER A 45 -2.52 0.75 -13.99
C SER A 45 -2.99 -0.70 -14.13
N HIS A 46 -2.98 -1.46 -13.03
CA HIS A 46 -3.57 -2.80 -12.96
C HIS A 46 -5.08 -2.80 -12.67
N GLY A 47 -5.74 -1.63 -12.56
CA GLY A 47 -7.17 -1.53 -12.21
C GLY A 47 -7.50 -2.04 -10.80
N ALA A 48 -6.51 -2.10 -9.91
CA ALA A 48 -6.59 -2.76 -8.61
C ALA A 48 -6.48 -1.80 -7.42
N LEU A 49 -6.33 -0.50 -7.65
CA LEU A 49 -6.32 0.50 -6.58
C LEU A 49 -7.76 0.79 -6.13
N ALA A 50 -8.10 0.43 -4.88
CA ALA A 50 -9.36 0.83 -4.28
C ALA A 50 -9.25 2.28 -3.82
N THR A 51 -9.68 3.23 -4.65
CA THR A 51 -9.68 4.66 -4.33
C THR A 51 -10.94 5.13 -3.62
N GLU A 52 -12.00 4.30 -3.57
CA GLU A 52 -13.27 4.72 -3.00
C GLU A 52 -13.34 4.42 -1.48
N PRO A 53 -13.64 5.45 -0.65
CA PRO A 53 -14.09 5.18 0.71
C PRO A 53 -15.41 4.42 0.63
N MET A 54 -15.51 3.28 1.32
CA MET A 54 -16.81 2.63 1.49
C MET A 54 -17.79 3.66 2.08
N PRO A 55 -19.02 3.79 1.55
CA PRO A 55 -20.01 4.65 2.17
C PRO A 55 -20.19 4.18 3.61
N LYS A 56 -19.98 5.10 4.57
CA LYS A 56 -20.33 4.85 5.96
C LYS A 56 -21.86 4.78 6.01
N ALA A 57 -22.38 3.59 6.32
CA ALA A 57 -23.80 3.36 6.58
C ALA A 57 -24.26 4.11 7.83
#